data_AF-Q0FL69-F1
#
_entry.id   AF-Q0FL69-F1
#
_cell.length_a   1.000
_cell.length_b   1.000
_cell.length_c   1.000
_cell.angle_alpha   90.00
_cell.angle_beta   90.00
_cell.angle_gamma   90.00
#
_symmetry.space_group_name_H-M   'P 1'
#
loop_
_entity.id
_entity.type
_entity.pdbx_description
1 polymer ?
#
loop_
_entity_poly.entity_id
_entity_poly.type
_entity_poly.pdbx_seq_one_letter_code
_entity_poly.pdbx_strand_id
1 'polypeptide(L)'
;MEKDLGLEDLNRNERDLLYAFHAIAAQGDGTTDISSDQVRRATAVEEMKHATFHRAMKRLIELGYIEHSPNHKTKVYRLGANAQSL
;
A
#
# COMPACT_ATOMS: atom_id res chain seq x y z
N MET A 1 17.31 -19.25 -3.19
CA MET A 1 16.76 -19.00 -1.83
C MET A 1 15.89 -17.77 -1.97
N GLU A 2 14.61 -17.99 -2.30
CA GLU A 2 13.65 -16.94 -2.67
C GLU A 2 12.42 -17.04 -1.77
N LYS A 3 12.62 -17.13 -0.46
CA LYS A 3 11.53 -17.15 0.51
C LYS A 3 11.76 -16.08 1.55
N ASP A 4 10.73 -15.27 1.74
CA ASP A 4 10.44 -14.38 2.88
C ASP A 4 10.98 -12.94 2.93
N LEU A 5 11.88 -12.50 2.05
CA LEU A 5 12.52 -11.17 2.10
C LEU A 5 11.60 -9.93 1.93
N GLY A 6 10.30 -10.10 1.86
CA GLY A 6 9.38 -9.02 1.57
C GLY A 6 8.79 -8.31 2.79
N LEU A 7 8.07 -9.07 3.60
CA LEU A 7 7.22 -8.55 4.67
C LEU A 7 7.97 -8.39 6.00
N GLU A 8 9.04 -9.16 6.19
CA GLU A 8 9.88 -9.12 7.39
C GLU A 8 10.61 -7.77 7.54
N ASP A 9 10.99 -7.16 6.41
CA ASP A 9 11.67 -5.85 6.36
C ASP A 9 10.71 -4.66 6.53
N LEU A 10 9.40 -4.88 6.40
CA LEU A 10 8.41 -3.83 6.59
C LEU A 10 8.21 -3.57 8.08
N ASN A 11 8.34 -2.32 8.50
CA ASN A 11 7.95 -1.95 9.85
C ASN A 11 6.42 -1.98 10.00
N ARG A 12 5.93 -1.84 11.24
CA ARG A 12 4.49 -1.93 11.56
C ARG A 12 3.63 -0.99 10.70
N ASN A 13 4.05 0.26 10.53
CA ASN A 13 3.27 1.24 9.76
C ASN A 13 3.21 0.88 8.27
N GLU A 14 4.29 0.34 7.72
CA GLU A 14 4.34 -0.11 6.33
C GLU A 14 3.46 -1.33 6.10
N ARG A 15 3.45 -2.29 7.04
CA ARG A 15 2.55 -3.45 6.98
C ARG A 15 1.09 -3.04 7.14
N ASP A 16 0.77 -2.20 8.11
CA ASP A 16 -0.59 -1.70 8.34
C ASP A 16 -1.12 -0.99 7.07
N LEU A 17 -0.26 -0.22 6.41
CA LEU A 17 -0.57 0.44 5.15
C LEU A 17 -0.78 -0.57 4.01
N LEU A 18 0.09 -1.57 3.86
CA LEU A 18 -0.05 -2.62 2.85
C LEU A 18 -1.33 -3.44 3.05
N TYR A 19 -1.66 -3.79 4.30
CA TYR A 19 -2.92 -4.46 4.61
C TYR A 19 -4.14 -3.61 4.28
N ALA A 20 -4.08 -2.29 4.51
CA ALA A 20 -5.15 -1.38 4.10
C ALA A 20 -5.36 -1.40 2.57
N PHE A 21 -4.27 -1.42 1.79
CA PHE A 21 -4.35 -1.57 0.33
C PHE A 21 -5.02 -2.88 -0.08
N HIS A 22 -4.63 -4.02 0.51
CA HIS A 22 -5.26 -5.31 0.22
C HIS A 22 -6.74 -5.34 0.62
N ALA A 23 -7.10 -4.80 1.78
CA ALA A 23 -8.48 -4.75 2.25
C ALA A 23 -9.36 -3.92 1.30
N ILE A 24 -8.86 -2.79 0.81
CA ILE A 24 -9.59 -1.96 -0.17
C ILE A 24 -9.67 -2.67 -1.53
N ALA A 25 -8.56 -3.26 -2.00
CA ALA A 25 -8.53 -3.99 -3.27
C ALA A 25 -9.51 -5.17 -3.29
N ALA A 26 -9.65 -5.88 -2.16
CA ALA A 26 -10.56 -7.00 -1.99
C ALA A 26 -12.05 -6.61 -2.03
N GLN A 27 -12.38 -5.32 -1.83
CA GLN A 27 -13.74 -4.80 -2.03
C GLN A 27 -14.04 -4.51 -3.51
N GLY A 28 -13.02 -4.47 -4.37
CA GLY A 28 -13.13 -4.26 -5.80
C GLY A 28 -12.85 -5.53 -6.61
N ASP A 29 -12.40 -5.37 -7.85
CA ASP A 29 -12.08 -6.44 -8.79
C ASP A 29 -10.59 -6.88 -8.75
N GLY A 30 -9.84 -6.44 -7.74
CA GLY A 30 -8.40 -6.72 -7.60
C GLY A 30 -7.48 -5.90 -8.52
N THR A 31 -8.03 -5.17 -9.50
CA THR A 31 -7.29 -4.21 -10.37
C THR A 31 -7.60 -2.75 -10.06
N THR A 32 -8.28 -2.53 -8.94
CA THR A 32 -8.92 -1.26 -8.62
C THR A 32 -7.91 -0.17 -8.28
N ASP A 33 -8.16 1.03 -8.82
CA ASP A 33 -7.47 2.25 -8.45
C ASP A 33 -7.81 2.67 -7.01
N ILE A 34 -6.77 2.80 -6.19
CA ILE A 34 -6.87 3.10 -4.76
C ILE A 34 -6.30 4.49 -4.50
N SER A 35 -7.14 5.41 -4.02
CA SER A 35 -6.70 6.75 -3.66
C SER A 35 -6.03 6.79 -2.29
N SER A 36 -5.07 7.70 -2.10
CA SER A 36 -4.46 7.92 -0.77
C SER A 36 -5.49 8.28 0.31
N ASP A 37 -6.61 8.91 -0.07
CA ASP A 37 -7.66 9.29 0.87
C ASP A 37 -8.43 8.07 1.39
N GLN A 38 -8.74 7.10 0.52
CA GLN A 38 -9.35 5.83 0.94
C GLN A 38 -8.45 5.09 1.93
N VAL A 39 -7.16 4.97 1.62
CA VAL A 39 -6.19 4.31 2.50
C VAL A 39 -6.09 5.02 3.84
N ARG A 40 -6.14 6.35 3.85
CA ARG A 40 -6.03 7.15 5.07
C ARG A 40 -7.24 7.04 6.00
N ARG A 41 -8.38 6.56 5.50
CA ARG A 41 -9.58 6.28 6.28
C ARG A 41 -9.65 4.83 6.78
N ALA A 42 -8.70 3.98 6.40
CA ALA A 42 -8.66 2.62 6.91
C ALA A 42 -8.27 2.63 8.39
N THR A 43 -8.97 1.84 9.22
CA THR A 43 -8.74 1.76 10.67
C THR A 43 -7.29 1.45 11.04
N ALA A 44 -6.59 0.67 10.22
CA ALA A 44 -5.18 0.35 10.44
C ALA A 44 -4.24 1.56 10.30
N VAL A 45 -4.69 2.64 9.66
CA VAL A 45 -3.86 3.77 9.22
C VAL A 45 -4.41 5.13 9.67
N GLU A 46 -5.65 5.23 10.12
CA GLU A 46 -6.34 6.50 10.42
C GLU A 46 -5.61 7.35 11.48
N GLU A 47 -5.04 6.70 12.50
CA GLU A 47 -4.27 7.36 13.57
C GLU A 47 -2.82 7.69 13.17
N MET A 48 -2.40 7.32 11.97
CA MET A 48 -1.03 7.53 11.52
C MET A 48 -0.77 9.01 11.22
N LYS A 49 0.27 9.57 11.86
CA LYS A 49 0.73 10.94 11.60
C LYS A 49 1.04 11.13 10.11
N HIS A 50 0.69 12.28 9.54
CA HIS A 50 0.91 12.61 8.13
C HIS A 50 2.34 12.30 7.64
N ALA A 51 3.36 12.74 8.39
CA ALA A 51 4.76 12.53 8.01
C ALA A 51 5.17 11.04 8.02
N THR A 52 4.52 10.22 8.84
CA THR A 52 4.74 8.77 8.88
C THR A 52 4.04 8.10 7.70
N PHE A 53 2.79 8.49 7.41
CA PHE A 53 2.02 8.01 6.26
C PHE A 53 2.75 8.22 4.95
N HIS A 54 3.24 9.44 4.70
CA HIS A 54 3.95 9.75 3.46
C HIS A 54 5.29 9.00 3.34
N ARG A 55 6.00 8.78 4.45
CA ARG A 55 7.24 7.99 4.45
C ARG A 55 6.97 6.52 4.16
N ALA A 56 5.95 5.92 4.78
CA ALA A 56 5.54 4.55 4.54
C ALA A 56 5.07 4.35 3.08
N MET A 57 4.22 5.25 2.56
CA MET A 57 3.81 5.25 1.15
C MET A 57 5.01 5.26 0.20
N LYS A 58 5.96 6.17 0.41
CA LYS A 58 7.18 6.25 -0.40
C LYS A 58 7.96 4.95 -0.36
N ARG A 59 8.11 4.36 0.82
CA ARG A 59 8.84 3.10 1.01
C ARG A 59 8.15 1.94 0.28
N LEU A 60 6.83 1.81 0.37
CA LEU A 60 6.08 0.78 -0.35
C LEU A 60 6.18 0.93 -1.88
N ILE A 61 6.25 2.16 -2.39
CA ILE A 61 6.50 2.42 -3.82
C ILE A 61 7.90 1.99 -4.23
N GLU A 62 8.91 2.40 -3.47
CA GLU A 62 10.32 2.04 -3.72
C GLU A 62 10.54 0.51 -3.69
N LEU A 63 9.79 -0.18 -2.84
CA LEU A 63 9.82 -1.64 -2.71
C LEU A 63 8.92 -2.36 -3.72
N GLY A 64 8.15 -1.66 -4.55
CA GLY A 64 7.29 -2.27 -5.57
C GLY A 64 6.05 -2.98 -5.02
N TYR A 65 5.66 -2.71 -3.77
CA TYR A 65 4.40 -3.20 -3.18
C TYR A 65 3.18 -2.43 -3.67
N ILE A 66 3.36 -1.14 -3.94
CA ILE A 66 2.35 -0.30 -4.56
C ILE A 66 3.00 0.51 -5.68
N GLU A 67 2.21 0.95 -6.64
CA GLU A 67 2.70 1.80 -7.72
C GLU A 67 1.66 2.85 -8.08
N HIS A 68 2.10 3.93 -8.74
CA HIS A 68 1.20 4.95 -9.24
C HIS A 68 0.31 4.38 -10.35
N SER A 69 -0.98 4.69 -10.30
CA SER A 69 -1.88 4.33 -11.40
C SER A 69 -1.48 5.10 -12.66
N PRO A 70 -1.27 4.43 -13.81
CA PRO A 70 -0.74 5.06 -15.02
C PRO A 70 -1.73 6.04 -15.67
N ASN A 71 -3.03 5.90 -15.41
CA ASN A 71 -4.10 6.62 -16.10
C ASN A 71 -4.83 7.66 -15.24
N HIS A 72 -4.46 7.80 -13.95
CA HIS A 72 -5.20 8.62 -13.00
C HIS A 72 -4.37 9.75 -12.39
N LYS A 73 -5.08 10.75 -11.84
CA LYS A 73 -4.53 11.92 -11.16
C LYS A 73 -3.53 11.52 -10.07
N THR A 74 -2.65 12.46 -9.72
CA THR A 74 -1.77 12.36 -8.55
C THR A 74 -2.52 11.79 -7.33
N LYS A 75 -1.87 10.91 -6.56
CA LYS A 75 -2.40 10.23 -5.36
C LYS A 75 -3.34 9.05 -5.60
N VAL A 76 -3.38 8.51 -6.81
CA VAL A 76 -4.03 7.23 -7.11
C VAL A 76 -2.96 6.16 -7.34
N TYR A 77 -3.18 4.98 -6.76
CA TYR A 77 -2.22 3.88 -6.68
C TYR A 77 -2.90 2.54 -6.96
N ARG A 78 -2.10 1.51 -7.24
CA ARG A 78 -2.53 0.12 -7.32
C ARG A 78 -1.53 -0.79 -6.59
N LEU A 79 -1.96 -2.02 -6.28
CA LEU A 79 -1.04 -3.06 -5.79
C LEU A 79 0.00 -3.37 -6.87
N GLY A 80 1.27 -3.36 -6.49
CA GLY A 80 2.39 -3.69 -7.35
C GLY A 80 2.67 -5.19 -7.38
N ALA A 81 3.64 -5.60 -8.20
CA ALA A 81 3.99 -7.01 -8.38
C ALA A 81 4.37 -7.71 -7.06
N ASN A 82 5.07 -7.01 -6.16
CA ASN A 82 5.54 -7.60 -4.90
C ASN A 82 4.42 -7.81 -3.86
N ALA A 83 3.24 -7.20 -4.07
CA ALA A 83 2.10 -7.39 -3.17
C ALA A 83 1.30 -8.67 -3.46
N GLN A 84 1.51 -9.35 -4.58
CA GLN A 84 0.76 -10.57 -4.93
C GLN A 84 1.17 -11.82 -4.14
N SER A 85 2.20 -11.70 -3.28
CA SER A 85 2.76 -12.81 -2.51
C SER A 85 2.21 -12.95 -1.08
N LEU A 86 1.14 -12.19 -0.75
CA LEU A 86 0.48 -12.13 0.55
C LEU A 86 -0.69 -13.10 0.68
#